data_AF-A0AA40B212-F1
#
_entry.id   AF-A0AA40B212-F1
#
_cell.length_a   1.000
_cell.length_b   1.000
_cell.length_c   1.000
_cell.angle_alpha   90.00
_cell.angle_beta   90.00
_cell.angle_gamma   90.00
#
_symmetry.space_group_name_H-M   'P 1'
#
loop_
_entity.id
_entity.type
_entity.pdbx_description
1 polymer ?
#
loop_
_entity_poly.entity_id
_entity_poly.type
_entity_poly.pdbx_seq_one_letter_code
_entity_poly.pdbx_strand_id
1 'polypeptide(L)'
;MSNVKDALQTLQLPDQERYLWIDSICIRQDDQTEKAWQIGLMKDIFGGAATVIGWLGRGRESRGALSQLVGLPAIAVVESERLLSLDPKSTNFSLRGSKWRAVTNLLRNKWFCRVWMVQEVACGKRLVLRHGEEQCDWDTLVEVVNKVYQQEPSIRSCLFIGTASVLPGGFDRSVIRGFSNIHEMETIRHSFKVTGGLSPGFLLRSCTRFEATFLKDKVYALSGLLAKSFPQAEIDYTESTTDRSVILNAAKNALVDGDISLIDLAGCVDRSLEADELKLPSWCPDLFASLQPTRGASNDGLSFRAATHLKSSICRLQNDEDLISVRGTITGKIAQLGQIWRIETIQRDQLLARPEKSFQQILALVRESLKLAKGSSMDLYPYEDYEELLWRTVTGDACELIAGHSLPKLRATFCKLHTTDSVVMDDELDPEDRENVGKILYAVGRMMGNSRLCRTLAGRLGVVPAGARVGEEIAALWGACNLSVLRRSEEGIQNLGMGYRFVGSCYVQ
;
A
#
# COMPACT_ATOMS: atom_id res chain seq x y z
N MET A 1 8.07 -29.60 -6.70
CA MET A 1 7.77 -30.62 -7.73
C MET A 1 6.37 -31.24 -7.61
N SER A 2 5.74 -31.37 -6.44
CA SER A 2 4.37 -31.95 -6.37
C SER A 2 3.32 -31.10 -7.12
N ASN A 3 3.40 -29.76 -7.02
CA ASN A 3 2.38 -28.88 -7.57
C ASN A 3 2.26 -28.93 -9.11
N VAL A 4 3.38 -29.02 -9.83
CA VAL A 4 3.39 -29.06 -11.31
C VAL A 4 2.94 -30.43 -11.82
N LYS A 5 3.38 -31.51 -11.18
CA LYS A 5 2.92 -32.87 -11.50
C LYS A 5 1.40 -32.98 -11.36
N ASP A 6 0.86 -32.48 -10.25
CA ASP A 6 -0.58 -32.48 -10.00
C ASP A 6 -1.33 -31.66 -11.06
N ALA A 7 -0.80 -30.48 -11.42
CA ALA A 7 -1.37 -29.65 -12.48
C ALA A 7 -1.38 -30.39 -13.83
N LEU A 8 -0.26 -31.00 -14.24
CA LEU A 8 -0.16 -31.74 -15.51
C LEU A 8 -1.15 -32.91 -15.58
N GLN A 9 -1.26 -33.69 -14.51
CA GLN A 9 -2.22 -34.80 -14.43
C GLN A 9 -3.67 -34.34 -14.51
N THR A 10 -3.98 -33.19 -13.89
CA THR A 10 -5.34 -32.63 -13.86
C THR A 10 -5.71 -31.94 -15.18
N LEU A 11 -4.74 -31.33 -15.85
CA LEU A 11 -4.94 -30.57 -17.08
C LEU A 11 -4.82 -31.44 -18.33
N GLN A 12 -4.57 -32.74 -18.20
CA GLN A 12 -4.55 -33.66 -19.33
C GLN A 12 -5.95 -33.76 -19.95
N LEU A 13 -6.01 -33.66 -21.28
CA LEU A 13 -7.23 -33.96 -22.03
C LEU A 13 -7.26 -35.44 -22.38
N PRO A 14 -8.41 -36.14 -22.28
CA PRO A 14 -8.48 -37.58 -22.55
C PRO A 14 -8.03 -37.96 -23.96
N ASP A 15 -8.42 -37.17 -24.96
CA ASP A 15 -8.31 -37.55 -26.38
C ASP A 15 -7.57 -36.51 -27.24
N GLN A 16 -6.89 -35.54 -26.63
CA GLN A 16 -6.26 -34.43 -27.35
C GLN A 16 -4.93 -34.00 -26.73
N GLU A 17 -3.97 -33.64 -27.58
CA GLU A 17 -2.76 -32.98 -27.13
C GLU A 17 -3.06 -31.58 -26.60
N ARG A 18 -2.33 -31.18 -25.56
CA ARG A 18 -2.41 -29.83 -24.99
C ARG A 18 -1.02 -29.25 -24.88
N TYR A 19 -0.81 -28.11 -25.52
CA TYR A 19 0.41 -27.32 -25.37
C TYR A 19 0.32 -26.50 -24.09
N LEU A 20 1.26 -26.75 -23.17
CA LEU A 20 1.38 -26.02 -21.92
C LEU A 20 2.77 -25.39 -21.86
N TRP A 21 2.80 -24.08 -21.60
CA TRP A 21 4.02 -23.41 -21.17
C TRP A 21 3.99 -23.31 -19.64
N ILE A 22 5.04 -23.82 -18.99
CA ILE A 22 5.20 -23.79 -17.54
C ILE A 22 6.64 -23.36 -17.28
N ASP A 23 6.84 -22.24 -16.59
CA ASP A 23 8.14 -21.64 -16.30
C ASP A 23 9.19 -22.67 -15.82
N SER A 24 8.83 -23.53 -14.88
CA SER A 24 9.74 -24.53 -14.30
C SER A 24 10.12 -25.68 -15.24
N ILE A 25 9.47 -25.80 -16.41
CA ILE A 25 9.72 -26.84 -17.42
C ILE A 25 10.31 -26.22 -18.68
N CYS A 26 9.74 -25.11 -19.15
CA CYS A 26 10.07 -24.49 -20.43
C CYS A 26 11.28 -23.55 -20.36
N ILE A 27 11.74 -23.20 -19.15
CA ILE A 27 12.93 -22.39 -18.94
C ILE A 27 14.02 -23.27 -18.32
N ARG A 28 15.21 -23.26 -18.92
CA ARG A 28 16.41 -23.84 -18.30
C ARG A 28 16.82 -23.04 -17.06
N GLN A 29 16.47 -23.56 -15.88
CA GLN A 29 16.59 -22.83 -14.61
C GLN A 29 18.04 -22.58 -14.17
N ASP A 30 18.98 -23.40 -14.64
CA ASP A 30 20.42 -23.33 -14.37
C ASP A 30 21.17 -22.40 -15.34
N ASP A 31 20.54 -21.93 -16.40
CA ASP A 31 21.12 -20.99 -17.38
C ASP A 31 20.54 -19.59 -17.17
N GLN A 32 21.32 -18.72 -16.51
CA GLN A 32 20.87 -17.37 -16.18
C GLN A 32 20.64 -16.50 -17.42
N THR A 33 21.33 -16.77 -18.52
CA THR A 33 21.16 -16.02 -19.77
C THR A 33 19.85 -16.40 -20.45
N GLU A 34 19.55 -17.69 -20.57
CA GLU A 34 18.26 -18.15 -21.08
C GLU A 34 17.13 -17.66 -20.17
N LYS A 35 17.29 -17.77 -18.85
CA LYS A 35 16.30 -17.33 -17.88
C LYS A 35 15.98 -15.84 -18.01
N ALA A 36 17.00 -14.98 -18.09
CA ALA A 36 16.81 -13.55 -18.30
C ALA A 36 16.05 -13.25 -19.60
N TRP A 37 16.43 -13.94 -20.69
CA TRP A 37 15.77 -13.80 -21.98
C TRP A 37 14.30 -14.24 -21.94
N GLN A 38 14.00 -15.41 -21.36
CA GLN A 38 12.64 -15.92 -21.20
C GLN A 38 11.77 -15.02 -20.32
N ILE A 39 12.32 -14.48 -19.23
CA ILE A 39 11.62 -13.52 -18.37
C ILE A 39 11.28 -12.25 -19.17
N GLY A 40 12.21 -11.77 -19.99
CA GLY A 40 11.97 -10.67 -20.92
C GLY A 40 10.83 -10.93 -21.93
N LEU A 41 10.48 -12.20 -22.18
CA LEU A 41 9.39 -12.61 -23.07
C LEU A 41 8.08 -12.92 -22.34
N MET A 42 8.03 -12.92 -21.01
CA MET A 42 6.83 -13.32 -20.26
C MET A 42 5.59 -12.52 -20.67
N LYS A 43 5.75 -11.22 -20.98
CA LYS A 43 4.66 -10.38 -21.50
C LYS A 43 4.02 -11.00 -22.76
N ASP A 44 4.86 -11.38 -23.71
CA ASP A 44 4.43 -11.91 -25.01
C ASP A 44 3.93 -13.35 -24.88
N ILE A 45 4.53 -14.15 -24.00
CA ILE A 45 4.09 -15.52 -23.71
C ILE A 45 2.67 -15.50 -23.11
N PHE A 46 2.43 -14.76 -22.02
CA PHE A 46 1.11 -14.69 -21.39
C PHE A 46 0.09 -13.93 -22.25
N GLY A 47 0.52 -12.89 -22.97
CA GLY A 47 -0.33 -12.17 -23.92
C GLY A 47 -0.68 -12.98 -25.17
N GLY A 48 0.21 -13.88 -25.59
CA GLY A 48 0.02 -14.80 -26.71
C GLY A 48 -0.84 -16.01 -26.36
N ALA A 49 -0.82 -16.45 -25.10
CA ALA A 49 -1.55 -17.62 -24.64
C ALA A 49 -3.07 -17.52 -24.86
N ALA A 50 -3.68 -18.62 -25.31
CA ALA A 50 -5.14 -18.72 -25.43
C ALA A 50 -5.84 -18.68 -24.07
N THR A 51 -5.21 -19.23 -23.03
CA THR A 51 -5.70 -19.20 -21.65
C THR A 51 -4.51 -19.23 -20.71
N VAL A 52 -4.50 -18.34 -19.72
CA VAL A 52 -3.57 -18.39 -18.59
C VAL A 52 -4.28 -19.09 -17.43
N ILE A 53 -3.62 -20.06 -16.81
CA ILE A 53 -4.19 -20.90 -15.78
C ILE A 53 -3.54 -20.57 -14.44
N GLY A 54 -4.31 -19.97 -13.53
CA GLY A 54 -3.88 -19.80 -12.14
C GLY A 54 -4.11 -21.08 -11.35
N TRP A 55 -3.05 -21.88 -11.17
CA TRP A 55 -3.14 -23.16 -10.45
C TRP A 55 -2.98 -22.97 -8.93
N LEU A 56 -4.07 -23.20 -8.20
CA LEU A 56 -4.20 -23.00 -6.75
C LEU A 56 -3.93 -24.29 -5.93
N GLY A 57 -3.61 -25.42 -6.59
CA GLY A 57 -3.34 -26.70 -5.93
C GLY A 57 -4.59 -27.55 -5.68
N ARG A 58 -4.46 -28.58 -4.81
CA ARG A 58 -5.53 -29.57 -4.48
C ARG A 58 -5.86 -29.59 -2.97
N GLY A 59 -5.74 -28.45 -2.29
CA GLY A 59 -5.88 -28.35 -0.85
C GLY A 59 -7.28 -28.74 -0.35
N ARG A 60 -7.37 -29.62 0.66
CA ARG A 60 -8.68 -30.08 1.18
C ARG A 60 -9.51 -28.95 1.78
N GLU A 61 -8.85 -27.96 2.39
CA GLU A 61 -9.50 -26.86 3.12
C GLU A 61 -10.21 -25.83 2.23
N SER A 62 -9.84 -25.79 0.94
CA SER A 62 -10.40 -24.90 -0.07
C SER A 62 -11.23 -25.64 -1.12
N ARG A 63 -11.46 -26.96 -0.93
CA ARG A 63 -12.30 -27.76 -1.82
C ARG A 63 -13.75 -27.24 -1.78
N GLY A 64 -14.35 -27.09 -2.96
CA GLY A 64 -15.68 -26.51 -3.15
C GLY A 64 -15.67 -24.99 -3.30
N ALA A 65 -14.54 -24.30 -3.04
CA ALA A 65 -14.50 -22.84 -3.04
C ALA A 65 -14.78 -22.26 -4.43
N LEU A 66 -14.16 -22.80 -5.48
CA LEU A 66 -14.36 -22.31 -6.85
C LEU A 66 -15.77 -22.63 -7.34
N SER A 67 -16.26 -23.84 -7.08
CA SER A 67 -17.64 -24.23 -7.41
C SER A 67 -18.68 -23.33 -6.72
N GLN A 68 -18.42 -22.98 -5.46
CA GLN A 68 -19.25 -22.05 -4.71
C GLN A 68 -19.27 -20.65 -5.34
N LEU A 69 -18.11 -20.12 -5.75
CA LEU A 69 -18.04 -18.81 -6.43
C LEU A 69 -18.86 -18.78 -7.72
N VAL A 70 -18.79 -19.84 -8.53
CA VAL A 70 -19.55 -19.97 -9.79
C VAL A 70 -21.06 -20.09 -9.53
N GLY A 71 -21.46 -20.82 -8.48
CA GLY A 71 -22.87 -21.06 -8.15
C GLY A 71 -23.57 -19.90 -7.43
N LEU A 72 -22.87 -18.80 -7.12
CA LEU A 72 -23.45 -17.65 -6.43
C LEU A 72 -24.08 -16.69 -7.45
N PRO A 73 -25.42 -16.53 -7.46
CA PRO A 73 -26.00 -15.40 -8.15
C PRO A 73 -25.50 -14.13 -7.47
N ALA A 74 -25.02 -13.20 -8.28
CA ALA A 74 -24.67 -11.83 -7.98
C ALA A 74 -25.45 -11.15 -6.82
N ILE A 75 -26.74 -11.49 -6.69
CA ILE A 75 -27.73 -10.93 -5.77
C ILE A 75 -27.69 -11.60 -4.37
N ALA A 76 -27.32 -12.88 -4.27
CA ALA A 76 -27.28 -13.59 -2.97
C ALA A 76 -26.16 -13.10 -2.05
N VAL A 77 -25.15 -12.42 -2.61
CA VAL A 77 -24.10 -11.72 -1.86
C VAL A 77 -24.65 -10.42 -1.23
N VAL A 78 -25.68 -9.81 -1.82
CA VAL A 78 -26.26 -8.52 -1.41
C VAL A 78 -27.25 -8.65 -0.25
N GLU A 79 -27.94 -9.79 -0.12
CA GLU A 79 -28.97 -10.00 0.90
C GLU A 79 -28.43 -10.40 2.30
N SER A 80 -27.13 -10.64 2.43
CA SER A 80 -26.52 -11.02 3.71
C SER A 80 -26.01 -9.78 4.45
N GLU A 81 -26.74 -9.34 5.48
CA GLU A 81 -26.18 -8.38 6.44
C GLU A 81 -24.87 -8.93 7.04
N ARG A 82 -23.76 -8.19 6.84
CA ARG A 82 -22.41 -8.46 7.37
C ARG A 82 -21.80 -9.76 6.84
N LEU A 83 -21.20 -9.73 5.64
CA LEU A 83 -20.54 -10.89 5.02
C LEU A 83 -19.27 -11.37 5.74
N LEU A 84 -18.75 -10.62 6.71
CA LEU A 84 -17.61 -11.04 7.53
C LEU A 84 -17.89 -11.01 9.01
N SER A 85 -17.36 -12.01 9.70
CA SER A 85 -17.28 -12.04 11.15
C SER A 85 -15.83 -12.08 11.54
N LEU A 86 -15.49 -11.19 12.46
CA LEU A 86 -14.50 -11.52 13.46
C LEU A 86 -15.15 -12.59 14.35
N ASP A 87 -14.59 -13.79 14.36
CA ASP A 87 -14.96 -14.76 15.38
C ASP A 87 -14.48 -14.21 16.74
N PRO A 88 -15.37 -13.93 17.70
CA PRO A 88 -14.96 -13.36 18.99
C PRO A 88 -13.98 -14.27 19.75
N LYS A 89 -13.93 -15.57 19.41
CA LYS A 89 -13.08 -16.58 20.05
C LYS A 89 -11.84 -16.94 19.24
N SER A 90 -11.76 -16.56 17.96
CA SER A 90 -10.57 -16.78 17.14
C SER A 90 -10.14 -15.48 16.48
N THR A 91 -8.86 -15.17 16.56
CA THR A 91 -8.22 -14.03 15.91
C THR A 91 -8.32 -14.08 14.36
N ASN A 92 -9.13 -14.96 13.78
CA ASN A 92 -9.18 -15.20 12.35
C ASN A 92 -10.29 -14.39 11.67
N PHE A 93 -9.91 -13.72 10.59
CA PHE A 93 -10.85 -13.11 9.67
C PHE A 93 -11.49 -14.19 8.81
N SER A 94 -12.83 -14.25 8.79
CA SER A 94 -13.57 -15.19 7.96
C SER A 94 -14.83 -14.57 7.41
N LEU A 95 -15.20 -14.98 6.19
CA LEU A 95 -16.53 -14.71 5.65
C LEU A 95 -17.58 -15.41 6.55
N ARG A 96 -18.63 -14.70 6.95
CA ARG A 96 -19.66 -15.16 7.91
C ARG A 96 -20.35 -16.40 7.39
N GLY A 97 -20.51 -17.37 8.28
CA GLY A 97 -21.27 -18.59 8.03
C GLY A 97 -20.41 -19.72 7.50
N SER A 98 -20.74 -20.93 7.93
CA SER A 98 -20.02 -22.17 7.58
C SER A 98 -19.85 -22.39 6.08
N LYS A 99 -20.75 -21.78 5.27
CA LYS A 99 -20.73 -21.82 3.81
C LYS A 99 -19.49 -21.16 3.21
N TRP A 100 -18.90 -20.12 3.81
CA TRP A 100 -17.79 -19.39 3.18
C TRP A 100 -16.40 -19.81 3.65
N ARG A 101 -16.30 -20.87 4.45
CA ARG A 101 -15.04 -21.38 4.97
C ARG A 101 -14.07 -21.78 3.86
N ALA A 102 -14.56 -22.43 2.81
CA ALA A 102 -13.74 -22.86 1.68
C ALA A 102 -13.16 -21.65 0.90
N VAL A 103 -13.98 -20.64 0.62
CA VAL A 103 -13.55 -19.38 -0.03
C VAL A 103 -12.59 -18.62 0.86
N THR A 104 -12.85 -18.53 2.17
CA THR A 104 -11.93 -17.90 3.13
C THR A 104 -10.56 -18.55 3.06
N ASN A 105 -10.48 -19.88 3.07
CA ASN A 105 -9.21 -20.60 2.96
C ASN A 105 -8.56 -20.46 1.58
N LEU A 106 -9.35 -20.41 0.51
CA LEU A 106 -8.86 -20.15 -0.85
C LEU A 106 -8.10 -18.82 -0.90
N LEU A 107 -8.62 -17.76 -0.29
CA LEU A 107 -8.00 -16.44 -0.29
C LEU A 107 -6.67 -16.38 0.46
N ARG A 108 -6.38 -17.36 1.34
CA ARG A 108 -5.07 -17.51 2.00
C ARG A 108 -4.00 -18.04 1.07
N ASN A 109 -4.36 -18.46 -0.14
CA ASN A 109 -3.44 -19.10 -1.06
C ASN A 109 -2.31 -18.13 -1.45
N LYS A 110 -1.06 -18.58 -1.27
CA LYS A 110 0.14 -17.80 -1.59
C LYS A 110 0.23 -17.39 -3.06
N TRP A 111 -0.49 -18.06 -3.97
CA TRP A 111 -0.59 -17.66 -5.36
C TRP A 111 -0.98 -16.18 -5.48
N PHE A 112 -2.01 -15.73 -4.76
CA PHE A 112 -2.45 -14.32 -4.78
C PHE A 112 -1.42 -13.34 -4.20
N CYS A 113 -0.38 -13.83 -3.52
CA CYS A 113 0.64 -12.99 -2.92
C CYS A 113 1.85 -12.78 -3.82
N ARG A 114 2.11 -13.63 -4.82
CA ARG A 114 3.34 -13.57 -5.63
C ARG A 114 3.31 -12.41 -6.62
N VAL A 115 4.37 -11.60 -6.67
CA VAL A 115 4.47 -10.44 -7.57
C VAL A 115 4.38 -10.82 -9.05
N TRP A 116 4.91 -11.99 -9.42
CA TRP A 116 4.82 -12.53 -10.78
C TRP A 116 3.39 -12.65 -11.30
N MET A 117 2.43 -12.98 -10.42
CA MET A 117 1.03 -13.15 -10.84
C MET A 117 0.42 -11.85 -11.37
N VAL A 118 0.96 -10.69 -10.97
CA VAL A 118 0.51 -9.39 -11.47
C VAL A 118 0.65 -9.32 -12.99
N GLN A 119 1.80 -9.72 -13.52
CA GLN A 119 2.05 -9.72 -14.96
C GLN A 119 1.22 -10.80 -15.67
N GLU A 120 1.12 -12.00 -15.08
CA GLU A 120 0.34 -13.11 -15.67
C GLU A 120 -1.14 -12.74 -15.85
N VAL A 121 -1.73 -12.15 -14.79
CA VAL A 121 -3.11 -11.68 -14.79
C VAL A 121 -3.29 -10.49 -15.75
N ALA A 122 -2.39 -9.51 -15.70
CA ALA A 122 -2.51 -8.32 -16.55
C ALA A 122 -2.38 -8.63 -18.05
N CYS A 123 -1.44 -9.50 -18.44
CA CYS A 123 -1.18 -9.82 -19.84
C CYS A 123 -2.23 -10.77 -20.43
N GLY A 124 -2.74 -11.73 -19.65
CA GLY A 124 -3.62 -12.79 -20.16
C GLY A 124 -4.88 -12.29 -20.89
N LYS A 125 -5.26 -13.03 -21.94
CA LYS A 125 -6.52 -12.80 -22.68
C LYS A 125 -7.72 -13.40 -21.96
N ARG A 126 -7.60 -14.69 -21.61
CA ARG A 126 -8.54 -15.44 -20.78
C ARG A 126 -7.81 -15.98 -19.56
N LEU A 127 -8.39 -15.79 -18.38
CA LEU A 127 -7.81 -16.20 -17.11
C LEU A 127 -8.74 -17.18 -16.41
N VAL A 128 -8.24 -18.37 -16.10
CA VAL A 128 -9.00 -19.41 -15.39
C VAL A 128 -8.24 -19.83 -14.15
N LEU A 129 -8.90 -19.76 -13.00
CA LEU A 129 -8.38 -20.30 -11.75
C LEU A 129 -8.76 -21.77 -11.65
N ARG A 130 -7.80 -22.60 -11.23
CA ARG A 130 -7.96 -24.04 -11.06
C ARG A 130 -7.59 -24.46 -9.65
N HIS A 131 -8.45 -25.26 -9.02
CA HIS A 131 -8.19 -25.87 -7.72
C HIS A 131 -8.62 -27.34 -7.77
N GLY A 132 -7.65 -28.23 -8.01
CA GLY A 132 -7.94 -29.60 -8.44
C GLY A 132 -8.82 -29.59 -9.69
N GLU A 133 -9.89 -30.37 -9.66
CA GLU A 133 -10.83 -30.49 -10.79
C GLU A 133 -11.74 -29.25 -10.94
N GLU A 134 -11.82 -28.40 -9.91
CA GLU A 134 -12.68 -27.23 -9.92
C GLU A 134 -12.04 -26.09 -10.72
N GLN A 135 -12.90 -25.29 -11.36
CA GLN A 135 -12.46 -24.12 -12.11
C GLN A 135 -13.40 -22.94 -11.90
N CYS A 136 -12.85 -21.74 -12.01
CA CYS A 136 -13.60 -20.48 -11.97
C CYS A 136 -12.91 -19.47 -12.89
N ASP A 137 -13.67 -18.72 -13.69
CA ASP A 137 -13.11 -17.61 -14.45
C ASP A 137 -12.68 -16.50 -13.48
N TRP A 138 -11.55 -15.85 -13.77
CA TRP A 138 -11.03 -14.77 -12.92
C TRP A 138 -12.07 -13.66 -12.68
N ASP A 139 -12.82 -13.30 -13.72
CA ASP A 139 -13.81 -12.23 -13.67
C ASP A 139 -14.95 -12.55 -12.67
N THR A 140 -15.32 -13.83 -12.52
CA THR A 140 -16.29 -14.28 -11.50
C THR A 140 -15.75 -14.09 -10.08
N LEU A 141 -14.48 -14.40 -9.83
CA LEU A 141 -13.84 -14.13 -8.54
C LEU A 141 -13.82 -12.62 -8.25
N VAL A 142 -13.40 -11.82 -9.24
CA VAL A 142 -13.33 -10.35 -9.13
C VAL A 142 -14.70 -9.75 -8.82
N GLU A 143 -15.77 -10.24 -9.45
CA GLU A 143 -17.12 -9.73 -9.19
C GLU A 143 -17.50 -9.92 -7.71
N VAL A 144 -17.23 -11.09 -7.14
CA VAL A 144 -17.47 -11.37 -5.72
C VAL A 144 -16.60 -10.47 -4.84
N VAL A 145 -15.30 -10.35 -5.15
CA VAL A 145 -14.36 -9.50 -4.40
C VAL A 145 -14.81 -8.03 -4.42
N ASN A 146 -15.21 -7.51 -5.58
CA ASN A 146 -15.64 -6.12 -5.72
C ASN A 146 -16.95 -5.84 -4.99
N LYS A 147 -17.90 -6.79 -4.99
CA LYS A 147 -19.15 -6.65 -4.21
C LYS A 147 -18.89 -6.66 -2.71
N VAL A 148 -18.03 -7.57 -2.26
CA VAL A 148 -17.57 -7.62 -0.86
C VAL A 148 -16.88 -6.29 -0.50
N TYR A 149 -16.05 -5.76 -1.40
CA TYR A 149 -15.38 -4.46 -1.21
C TYR A 149 -16.35 -3.27 -1.15
N GLN A 150 -17.40 -3.26 -1.97
CA GLN A 150 -18.39 -2.18 -2.05
C GLN A 150 -19.37 -2.18 -0.88
N GLN A 151 -19.77 -3.36 -0.38
CA GLN A 151 -20.84 -3.49 0.62
C GLN A 151 -20.35 -3.43 2.07
N GLU A 152 -19.04 -3.59 2.32
CA GLU A 152 -18.51 -3.67 3.68
C GLU A 152 -17.47 -2.57 3.94
N PRO A 153 -17.89 -1.41 4.48
CA PRO A 153 -16.98 -0.32 4.87
C PRO A 153 -15.88 -0.77 5.85
N SER A 154 -16.19 -1.78 6.68
CA SER A 154 -15.26 -2.42 7.61
C SER A 154 -14.14 -3.19 6.88
N ILE A 155 -14.42 -3.77 5.71
CA ILE A 155 -13.44 -4.43 4.82
C ILE A 155 -12.57 -3.41 4.16
N ARG A 156 -13.15 -2.35 3.57
CA ARG A 156 -12.36 -1.26 2.98
C ARG A 156 -11.35 -0.71 3.99
N SER A 157 -11.76 -0.65 5.26
CA SER A 157 -10.91 -0.31 6.39
C SER A 157 -9.87 -1.42 6.68
N CYS A 158 -10.25 -2.70 6.78
CA CYS A 158 -9.35 -3.83 7.08
C CYS A 158 -8.36 -4.20 5.96
N LEU A 159 -8.75 -4.13 4.69
CA LEU A 159 -7.90 -4.38 3.50
C LEU A 159 -6.77 -3.35 3.37
N PHE A 160 -7.01 -2.13 3.86
CA PHE A 160 -6.00 -1.10 3.96
C PHE A 160 -5.12 -1.27 5.22
N ILE A 161 -5.69 -1.76 6.33
CA ILE A 161 -4.94 -2.15 7.55
C ILE A 161 -4.11 -3.42 7.29
N GLY A 162 -4.51 -4.29 6.35
CA GLY A 162 -3.86 -5.57 6.07
C GLY A 162 -2.49 -5.49 5.40
N THR A 163 -2.12 -4.34 4.84
CA THR A 163 -0.74 -4.03 4.41
C THR A 163 0.09 -3.42 5.53
N ALA A 164 -0.58 -2.94 6.58
CA ALA A 164 0.02 -2.41 7.77
C ALA A 164 0.36 -3.52 8.76
N SER A 165 1.38 -3.30 9.58
CA SER A 165 1.66 -4.09 10.78
C SER A 165 0.59 -3.95 11.87
N VAL A 166 -0.65 -3.60 11.54
CA VAL A 166 -1.63 -3.02 12.47
C VAL A 166 -2.69 -4.01 12.90
N LEU A 167 -2.82 -5.15 12.21
CA LEU A 167 -3.68 -6.21 12.72
C LEU A 167 -3.01 -6.90 13.92
N PRO A 168 -3.77 -7.21 14.99
CA PRO A 168 -3.29 -7.94 16.16
C PRO A 168 -2.37 -9.13 15.90
N GLY A 169 -1.37 -9.29 16.78
CA GLY A 169 -0.47 -10.44 16.77
C GLY A 169 -1.29 -11.67 17.11
N GLY A 170 -1.46 -12.56 16.13
CA GLY A 170 -2.39 -13.68 16.19
C GLY A 170 -3.48 -13.63 15.12
N PHE A 171 -3.69 -12.48 14.45
CA PHE A 171 -4.68 -12.38 13.38
C PHE A 171 -4.13 -12.89 12.07
N ASP A 172 -4.89 -13.79 11.44
CA ASP A 172 -4.50 -14.30 10.16
C ASP A 172 -4.84 -13.30 9.04
N ARG A 173 -3.81 -12.53 8.68
CA ARG A 173 -3.86 -11.45 7.67
C ARG A 173 -3.94 -11.98 6.23
N SER A 174 -3.77 -13.28 6.03
CA SER A 174 -3.66 -13.86 4.69
C SER A 174 -4.94 -13.70 3.87
N VAL A 175 -6.13 -13.74 4.49
CA VAL A 175 -7.41 -13.52 3.78
C VAL A 175 -7.52 -12.09 3.28
N ILE A 176 -7.24 -11.14 4.17
CA ILE A 176 -7.31 -9.70 3.89
C ILE A 176 -6.31 -9.35 2.79
N ARG A 177 -5.08 -9.87 2.90
CA ARG A 177 -4.06 -9.69 1.87
C ARG A 177 -4.47 -10.31 0.54
N GLY A 178 -4.99 -11.54 0.55
CA GLY A 178 -5.49 -12.21 -0.65
C GLY A 178 -6.57 -11.39 -1.37
N PHE A 179 -7.60 -10.96 -0.63
CA PHE A 179 -8.63 -10.06 -1.16
C PHE A 179 -8.04 -8.79 -1.77
N SER A 180 -7.14 -8.13 -1.03
CA SER A 180 -6.61 -6.84 -1.46
C SER A 180 -5.72 -6.99 -2.69
N ASN A 181 -4.92 -8.05 -2.76
CA ASN A 181 -4.08 -8.34 -3.91
C ASN A 181 -4.89 -8.72 -5.14
N ILE A 182 -6.02 -9.43 -5.00
CA ILE A 182 -6.94 -9.71 -6.12
C ILE A 182 -7.47 -8.40 -6.70
N HIS A 183 -7.94 -7.50 -5.84
CA HIS A 183 -8.42 -6.18 -6.27
C HIS A 183 -7.33 -5.36 -6.96
N GLU A 184 -6.08 -5.39 -6.45
CA GLU A 184 -4.95 -4.71 -7.09
C GLU A 184 -4.61 -5.29 -8.45
N MET A 185 -4.53 -6.62 -8.55
CA MET A 185 -4.23 -7.30 -9.81
C MET A 185 -5.27 -6.96 -10.87
N GLU A 186 -6.55 -6.86 -10.49
CA GLU A 186 -7.59 -6.41 -11.40
C GLU A 186 -7.45 -4.93 -11.78
N THR A 187 -7.13 -4.06 -10.81
CA THR A 187 -6.90 -2.62 -11.08
C THR A 187 -5.75 -2.41 -12.06
N ILE A 188 -4.65 -3.14 -11.87
CA ILE A 188 -3.49 -3.14 -12.76
C ILE A 188 -3.87 -3.73 -14.13
N ARG A 189 -4.56 -4.86 -14.18
CA ARG A 189 -5.03 -5.49 -15.42
C ARG A 189 -5.88 -4.53 -16.24
N HIS A 190 -6.90 -3.93 -15.64
CA HIS A 190 -7.76 -2.96 -16.29
C HIS A 190 -6.94 -1.77 -16.83
N SER A 191 -6.12 -1.16 -15.98
CA SER A 191 -5.28 -0.01 -16.37
C SER A 191 -4.33 -0.36 -17.51
N PHE A 192 -3.69 -1.53 -17.46
CA PHE A 192 -2.78 -2.01 -18.50
C PHE A 192 -3.50 -2.30 -19.82
N LYS A 193 -4.70 -2.89 -19.79
CA LYS A 193 -5.50 -3.13 -21.00
C LYS A 193 -5.97 -1.84 -21.67
N VAL A 194 -6.25 -0.80 -20.89
CA VAL A 194 -6.65 0.53 -21.38
C VAL A 194 -5.48 1.31 -21.97
N THR A 195 -4.32 1.29 -21.30
CA THR A 195 -3.17 2.15 -21.63
C THR A 195 -2.12 1.49 -22.50
N GLY A 196 -2.05 0.16 -22.53
CA GLY A 196 -1.00 -0.62 -23.21
C GLY A 196 0.34 -0.66 -22.46
N GLY A 197 0.47 0.11 -21.37
CA GLY A 197 1.65 0.15 -20.52
C GLY A 197 1.52 1.19 -19.40
N LEU A 198 2.16 0.91 -18.28
CA LEU A 198 2.00 1.66 -17.03
C LEU A 198 3.29 2.36 -16.62
N SER A 199 3.18 3.41 -15.80
CA SER A 199 4.35 4.11 -15.25
C SER A 199 5.06 3.24 -14.22
N PRO A 200 6.41 3.27 -14.14
CA PRO A 200 7.15 2.51 -13.13
C PRO A 200 6.72 2.80 -11.70
N GLY A 201 6.51 4.08 -11.34
CA GLY A 201 6.15 4.42 -9.96
C GLY A 201 4.76 3.92 -9.55
N PHE A 202 3.77 3.94 -10.46
CA PHE A 202 2.46 3.29 -10.22
C PHE A 202 2.63 1.81 -9.87
N LEU A 203 3.33 1.06 -10.73
CA LEU A 203 3.53 -0.38 -10.52
C LEU A 203 4.32 -0.67 -9.24
N LEU A 204 5.40 0.06 -8.99
CA LEU A 204 6.20 -0.11 -7.78
C LEU A 204 5.36 0.14 -6.51
N ARG A 205 4.52 1.19 -6.48
CA ARG A 205 3.59 1.48 -5.37
C ARG A 205 2.55 0.37 -5.19
N SER A 206 1.84 0.03 -6.26
CA SER A 206 0.78 -0.98 -6.26
C SER A 206 1.29 -2.37 -5.86
N CYS A 207 2.53 -2.70 -6.22
CA CYS A 207 3.09 -4.04 -6.04
C CYS A 207 3.96 -4.21 -4.79
N THR A 208 4.15 -3.17 -3.98
CA THR A 208 4.95 -3.21 -2.73
C THR A 208 4.61 -4.40 -1.82
N ARG A 209 3.31 -4.68 -1.66
CA ARG A 209 2.77 -5.74 -0.80
C ARG A 209 2.88 -7.16 -1.34
N PHE A 210 3.23 -7.33 -2.60
CA PHE A 210 3.40 -8.66 -3.18
C PHE A 210 4.72 -9.27 -2.71
N GLU A 211 4.76 -10.58 -2.61
CA GLU A 211 5.90 -11.39 -2.22
C GLU A 211 6.77 -11.73 -3.43
N ALA A 212 8.07 -11.79 -3.18
CA ALA A 212 9.08 -12.21 -4.12
C ALA A 212 10.08 -13.12 -3.40
N THR A 213 10.55 -14.17 -4.07
CA THR A 213 11.58 -15.06 -3.52
C THR A 213 12.96 -14.41 -3.63
N PHE A 214 13.26 -13.85 -4.79
CA PHE A 214 14.42 -12.99 -5.00
C PHE A 214 13.96 -11.55 -5.04
N LEU A 215 14.68 -10.65 -4.40
CA LEU A 215 14.27 -9.25 -4.37
C LEU A 215 14.13 -8.65 -5.76
N LYS A 216 15.07 -8.94 -6.65
CA LYS A 216 15.09 -8.39 -8.02
C LYS A 216 13.75 -8.59 -8.73
N ASP A 217 13.02 -9.66 -8.39
CA ASP A 217 11.69 -9.95 -8.94
C ASP A 217 10.64 -8.88 -8.59
N LYS A 218 10.82 -8.10 -7.52
CA LYS A 218 9.99 -6.91 -7.23
C LYS A 218 10.03 -5.87 -8.35
N VAL A 219 11.08 -5.87 -9.15
CA VAL A 219 11.27 -5.00 -10.31
C VAL A 219 11.04 -5.80 -11.59
N TYR A 220 11.73 -6.93 -11.76
CA TYR A 220 11.71 -7.69 -13.01
C TYR A 220 10.32 -8.24 -13.36
N ALA A 221 9.51 -8.65 -12.37
CA ALA A 221 8.14 -9.10 -12.61
C ALA A 221 7.19 -8.01 -13.13
N LEU A 222 7.59 -6.75 -13.05
CA LEU A 222 6.78 -5.61 -13.48
C LEU A 222 7.23 -5.08 -14.85
N SER A 223 8.40 -5.52 -15.33
CA SER A 223 9.06 -5.01 -16.54
C SER A 223 8.18 -5.08 -17.79
N GLY A 224 7.45 -6.19 -17.97
CA GLY A 224 6.56 -6.39 -19.11
C GLY A 224 5.32 -5.48 -19.15
N LEU A 225 5.00 -4.83 -18.02
CA LEU A 225 3.83 -3.96 -17.89
C LEU A 225 4.16 -2.48 -18.11
N LEU A 226 5.44 -2.12 -18.27
CA LEU A 226 5.87 -0.73 -18.37
C LEU A 226 5.54 -0.11 -19.74
N ALA A 227 5.16 1.18 -19.73
CA ALA A 227 4.86 1.97 -20.93
C ALA A 227 6.11 2.25 -21.78
N LYS A 228 7.26 2.42 -21.12
CA LYS A 228 8.58 2.41 -21.77
C LYS A 228 9.14 1.00 -21.60
N SER A 229 9.54 0.38 -22.69
CA SER A 229 10.18 -0.94 -22.64
C SER A 229 11.39 -0.86 -21.72
N PHE A 230 11.32 -1.55 -20.57
CA PHE A 230 12.52 -1.92 -19.83
C PHE A 230 13.37 -2.73 -20.82
N PRO A 231 14.61 -2.34 -21.12
CA PRO A 231 15.43 -3.12 -22.03
C PRO A 231 15.52 -4.56 -21.51
N GLN A 232 15.25 -5.57 -22.34
CA GLN A 232 15.43 -6.97 -21.94
C GLN A 232 16.86 -7.24 -21.42
N ALA A 233 17.83 -6.46 -21.90
CA ALA A 233 19.23 -6.46 -21.46
C ALA A 233 19.45 -5.98 -20.01
N GLU A 234 18.45 -5.39 -19.34
CA GLU A 234 18.54 -4.98 -17.94
C GLU A 234 18.07 -6.06 -16.95
N ILE A 235 17.49 -7.18 -17.42
CA ILE A 235 17.17 -8.32 -16.55
C ILE A 235 18.42 -9.17 -16.37
N ASP A 236 18.96 -9.16 -15.16
CA ASP A 236 20.17 -9.91 -14.84
C ASP A 236 20.10 -10.58 -13.45
N TYR A 237 20.27 -11.90 -13.47
CA TYR A 237 20.31 -12.77 -12.29
C TYR A 237 21.73 -13.26 -11.94
N THR A 238 22.75 -12.84 -12.67
CA THR A 238 24.14 -13.13 -12.33
C THR A 238 24.52 -12.54 -10.98
N GLU A 239 25.55 -13.13 -10.35
CA GLU A 239 26.07 -12.69 -9.04
C GLU A 239 26.65 -11.27 -9.08
N SER A 240 27.05 -10.77 -10.26
CA SER A 240 27.57 -9.40 -10.43
C SER A 240 26.51 -8.33 -10.25
N THR A 241 25.23 -8.63 -10.54
CA THR A 241 24.15 -7.68 -10.38
C THR A 241 23.59 -7.78 -8.96
N THR A 242 23.69 -6.70 -8.18
CA THR A 242 23.20 -6.70 -6.80
C THR A 242 21.73 -6.28 -6.73
N ASP A 243 21.05 -6.79 -5.72
CA ASP A 243 19.71 -6.37 -5.29
C ASP A 243 19.60 -4.84 -5.15
N ARG A 244 20.60 -4.22 -4.51
CA ARG A 244 20.72 -2.76 -4.37
C ARG A 244 20.71 -2.06 -5.72
N SER A 245 21.55 -2.49 -6.67
CA SER A 245 21.65 -1.85 -7.98
C SER A 245 20.34 -1.92 -8.77
N VAL A 246 19.62 -3.04 -8.71
CA VAL A 246 18.34 -3.21 -9.42
C VAL A 246 17.28 -2.26 -8.88
N ILE A 247 17.11 -2.21 -7.55
CA ILE A 247 16.15 -1.28 -6.92
C ILE A 247 16.52 0.16 -7.19
N LEU A 248 17.79 0.51 -7.01
CA LEU A 248 18.28 1.86 -7.17
C LEU A 248 18.03 2.36 -8.60
N ASN A 249 18.35 1.54 -9.60
CA ASN A 249 18.13 1.88 -11.00
C ASN A 249 16.64 1.98 -11.34
N ALA A 250 15.81 1.06 -10.84
CA ALA A 250 14.36 1.13 -11.02
C ALA A 250 13.76 2.43 -10.43
N ALA A 251 14.18 2.79 -9.21
CA ALA A 251 13.73 4.02 -8.56
C ALA A 251 14.20 5.27 -9.31
N LYS A 252 15.46 5.32 -9.76
CA LYS A 252 15.96 6.43 -10.60
C LYS A 252 15.20 6.55 -11.91
N ASN A 253 14.97 5.44 -12.60
CA ASN A 253 14.24 5.41 -13.86
C ASN A 253 12.84 6.00 -13.65
N ALA A 254 12.14 5.57 -12.60
CA ALA A 254 10.81 6.07 -12.24
C ALA A 254 10.80 7.58 -11.95
N LEU A 255 11.77 8.07 -11.17
CA LEU A 255 11.87 9.49 -10.81
C LEU A 255 12.21 10.37 -12.03
N VAL A 256 13.14 9.93 -12.89
CA VAL A 256 13.54 10.65 -14.11
C VAL A 256 12.42 10.67 -15.14
N ASP A 257 11.59 9.63 -15.19
CA ASP A 257 10.37 9.59 -16.02
C ASP A 257 9.29 10.57 -15.56
N GLY A 258 9.53 11.28 -14.45
CA GLY A 258 8.70 12.36 -13.94
C GLY A 258 7.80 11.95 -12.77
N ASP A 259 7.81 10.68 -12.36
CA ASP A 259 7.02 10.18 -11.23
C ASP A 259 7.74 10.42 -9.90
N ILE A 260 7.78 11.69 -9.48
CA ILE A 260 8.35 12.09 -8.19
C ILE A 260 7.61 11.48 -6.99
N SER A 261 6.36 11.05 -7.16
CA SER A 261 5.58 10.48 -6.06
C SER A 261 6.15 9.15 -5.53
N LEU A 262 7.12 8.55 -6.24
CA LEU A 262 7.88 7.43 -5.69
C LEU A 262 8.70 7.82 -4.44
N ILE A 263 9.12 9.09 -4.31
CA ILE A 263 9.89 9.55 -3.14
C ILE A 263 9.09 9.45 -1.83
N ASP A 264 7.76 9.49 -1.92
CA ASP A 264 6.87 9.32 -0.76
C ASP A 264 7.00 7.91 -0.14
N LEU A 265 7.53 6.94 -0.90
CA LEU A 265 7.85 5.61 -0.40
C LEU A 265 9.24 5.49 0.27
N ALA A 266 10.07 6.54 0.28
CA ALA A 266 11.42 6.47 0.85
C ALA A 266 11.48 6.82 2.35
N GLY A 267 10.47 7.55 2.86
CA GLY A 267 10.38 7.97 4.27
C GLY A 267 9.60 7.01 5.17
N CYS A 268 9.28 5.80 4.70
CA CYS A 268 8.37 4.86 5.36
C CYS A 268 8.94 4.19 6.61
N VAL A 269 10.26 4.03 6.64
CA VAL A 269 10.99 3.28 7.65
C VAL A 269 12.07 4.19 8.20
N ASP A 270 12.17 4.24 9.53
CA ASP A 270 13.31 4.89 10.14
C ASP A 270 14.54 4.00 9.94
N ARG A 271 15.23 4.19 8.81
CA ARG A 271 16.47 3.48 8.47
C ARG A 271 17.63 3.75 9.43
N SER A 272 17.45 4.63 10.42
CA SER A 272 18.42 4.78 11.49
C SER A 272 18.22 3.78 12.64
N LEU A 273 17.06 3.12 12.70
CA LEU A 273 16.70 2.14 13.72
C LEU A 273 16.77 0.69 13.24
N GLU A 274 16.67 0.45 11.94
CA GLU A 274 16.81 -0.88 11.32
C GLU A 274 18.14 -0.98 10.56
N ALA A 275 18.75 -2.17 10.56
CA ALA A 275 19.95 -2.41 9.76
C ALA A 275 19.59 -2.28 8.28
N ASP A 276 19.98 -1.16 7.65
CA ASP A 276 19.85 -0.95 6.21
C ASP A 276 20.85 -1.87 5.49
N GLU A 277 20.48 -3.14 5.32
CA GLU A 277 21.32 -4.19 4.72
C GLU A 277 21.77 -3.81 3.30
N LEU A 278 20.93 -3.07 2.57
CA LEU A 278 21.19 -2.64 1.19
C LEU A 278 21.91 -1.32 1.09
N LYS A 279 21.96 -0.53 2.17
CA LYS A 279 22.54 0.82 2.21
C LYS A 279 21.96 1.70 1.10
N LEU A 280 20.63 1.75 1.00
CA LEU A 280 19.95 2.52 -0.04
C LEU A 280 19.98 4.03 0.27
N PRO A 281 20.13 4.90 -0.73
CA PRO A 281 20.03 6.34 -0.54
C PRO A 281 18.69 6.75 0.08
N SER A 282 18.71 7.84 0.85
CA SER A 282 17.53 8.29 1.62
C SER A 282 16.29 8.63 0.79
N TRP A 283 16.44 8.93 -0.50
CA TRP A 283 15.34 9.22 -1.43
C TRP A 283 14.83 7.97 -2.17
N CYS A 284 15.59 6.86 -2.15
CA CYS A 284 15.23 5.63 -2.84
C CYS A 284 14.32 4.83 -1.91
N PRO A 285 13.15 4.34 -2.36
CA PRO A 285 12.30 3.48 -1.54
C PRO A 285 12.96 2.14 -1.24
N ASP A 286 12.66 1.60 -0.07
CA ASP A 286 13.01 0.22 0.26
C ASP A 286 11.82 -0.68 -0.09
N LEU A 287 11.97 -1.50 -1.13
CA LEU A 287 10.92 -2.40 -1.62
C LEU A 287 10.85 -3.72 -0.84
N PHE A 288 11.78 -3.98 0.10
CA PHE A 288 11.78 -5.14 1.00
C PHE A 288 11.05 -4.91 2.29
N ALA A 289 11.27 -3.74 2.91
CA ALA A 289 10.66 -3.46 4.19
C ALA A 289 9.15 -3.64 4.01
N SER A 290 8.54 -4.51 4.83
CA SER A 290 7.08 -4.67 4.88
C SER A 290 6.52 -3.29 5.17
N LEU A 291 6.17 -2.54 4.11
CA LEU A 291 5.91 -1.12 4.22
C LEU A 291 4.77 -0.95 5.22
N GLN A 292 5.11 -0.39 6.37
CA GLN A 292 4.11 0.22 7.24
C GLN A 292 3.31 1.20 6.37
N PRO A 293 2.00 1.36 6.56
CA PRO A 293 1.21 2.21 5.69
C PRO A 293 1.80 3.59 5.75
N THR A 294 2.24 4.05 4.60
CA THR A 294 2.65 5.42 4.48
C THR A 294 1.54 6.29 3.97
N ARG A 295 1.59 7.52 4.45
CA ARG A 295 1.01 8.67 3.80
C ARG A 295 1.37 8.61 2.31
N GLY A 296 0.36 8.68 1.45
CA GLY A 296 0.56 8.92 0.02
C GLY A 296 1.02 7.75 -0.85
N ALA A 297 1.15 6.51 -0.35
CA ALA A 297 1.41 5.36 -1.23
C ALA A 297 0.27 5.12 -2.25
N SER A 298 -0.92 5.63 -1.97
CA SER A 298 -1.95 5.89 -2.96
C SER A 298 -2.22 7.39 -3.03
N ASN A 299 -2.06 7.98 -4.21
CA ASN A 299 -2.60 9.30 -4.57
C ASN A 299 -4.14 9.34 -4.50
N ASP A 300 -4.77 8.21 -4.21
CA ASP A 300 -6.20 8.10 -4.05
C ASP A 300 -6.59 8.83 -2.76
N GLY A 301 -7.27 9.96 -2.94
CA GLY A 301 -8.12 10.61 -1.94
C GLY A 301 -7.48 11.60 -0.96
N LEU A 302 -6.18 11.90 -1.05
CA LEU A 302 -5.62 13.08 -0.38
C LEU A 302 -5.74 14.26 -1.35
N SER A 303 -6.55 15.26 -1.01
CA SER A 303 -6.77 16.46 -1.84
C SER A 303 -5.58 17.43 -1.86
N PHE A 304 -4.56 17.16 -1.03
CA PHE A 304 -3.38 18.01 -0.88
C PHE A 304 -2.45 17.95 -2.09
N ARG A 305 -2.13 19.13 -2.64
CA ARG A 305 -1.27 19.30 -3.82
C ARG A 305 -0.26 20.42 -3.58
N ALA A 306 0.90 20.10 -3.01
CA ALA A 306 1.94 21.08 -2.71
C ALA A 306 2.51 21.76 -3.98
N ALA A 307 2.95 20.97 -4.95
CA ALA A 307 3.67 21.49 -6.11
C ALA A 307 3.41 20.69 -7.40
N THR A 308 2.27 19.98 -7.50
CA THR A 308 1.92 19.15 -8.67
C THR A 308 1.69 19.94 -9.95
N HIS A 309 1.41 21.24 -9.84
CA HIS A 309 1.29 22.16 -10.98
C HIS A 309 2.66 22.54 -11.59
N LEU A 310 3.75 22.28 -10.87
CA LEU A 310 5.12 22.49 -11.35
C LEU A 310 5.64 21.20 -11.98
N LYS A 311 6.37 21.32 -13.09
CA LYS A 311 7.00 20.17 -13.73
C LYS A 311 8.15 19.66 -12.86
N SER A 312 8.17 18.35 -12.59
CA SER A 312 9.29 17.71 -11.91
C SER A 312 10.59 17.91 -12.69
N SER A 313 11.67 18.17 -11.96
CA SER A 313 13.00 18.48 -12.53
C SER A 313 14.06 17.60 -11.87
N ILE A 314 13.82 16.29 -11.91
CA ILE A 314 14.73 15.30 -11.35
C ILE A 314 15.80 14.95 -12.38
N CYS A 315 17.06 15.08 -11.98
CA CYS A 315 18.20 14.75 -12.83
C CYS A 315 19.13 13.74 -12.14
N ARG A 316 19.70 12.83 -12.94
CA ARG A 316 20.80 11.96 -12.50
C ARG A 316 22.07 12.77 -12.41
N LEU A 317 22.89 12.47 -11.42
CA LEU A 317 24.25 12.96 -11.33
C LEU A 317 25.18 11.90 -11.91
N GLN A 318 26.00 12.26 -12.89
CA GLN A 318 26.86 11.30 -13.60
C GLN A 318 27.98 10.71 -12.72
N ASN A 319 28.36 11.42 -11.66
CA ASN A 319 29.53 11.08 -10.83
C ASN A 319 29.17 10.38 -9.51
N ASP A 320 27.88 10.24 -9.19
CA ASP A 320 27.45 9.59 -7.95
C ASP A 320 26.08 8.94 -8.14
N GLU A 321 26.05 7.63 -8.02
CA GLU A 321 24.83 6.85 -8.15
C GLU A 321 23.88 7.02 -6.96
N ASP A 322 24.34 7.50 -5.82
CA ASP A 322 23.50 7.63 -4.64
C ASP A 322 22.80 8.99 -4.54
N LEU A 323 23.08 9.89 -5.48
CA LEU A 323 22.57 11.26 -5.47
C LEU A 323 21.62 11.54 -6.65
N ILE A 324 20.60 12.34 -6.35
CA ILE A 324 19.69 12.92 -7.33
C ILE A 324 19.65 14.44 -7.14
N SER A 325 19.46 15.18 -8.22
CA SER A 325 19.19 16.61 -8.17
C SER A 325 17.70 16.86 -8.40
N VAL A 326 17.08 17.66 -7.54
CA VAL A 326 15.65 18.01 -7.59
C VAL A 326 15.49 19.50 -7.30
N ARG A 327 14.64 20.21 -8.05
CA ARG A 327 14.25 21.59 -7.66
C ARG A 327 13.12 21.57 -6.65
N GLY A 328 13.21 22.46 -5.69
CA GLY A 328 12.16 22.70 -4.71
C GLY A 328 12.36 24.04 -4.01
N THR A 329 11.37 24.41 -3.21
CA THR A 329 11.39 25.63 -2.40
C THR A 329 11.31 25.25 -0.94
N ILE A 330 12.22 25.77 -0.11
CA ILE A 330 12.10 25.63 1.35
C ILE A 330 10.95 26.52 1.82
N THR A 331 9.93 25.90 2.42
CA THR A 331 8.70 26.58 2.88
C THR A 331 8.72 26.86 4.38
N GLY A 332 9.57 26.20 5.16
CA GLY A 332 9.68 26.45 6.59
C GLY A 332 10.66 25.53 7.30
N LYS A 333 10.67 25.61 8.63
CA LYS A 333 11.45 24.74 9.52
C LYS A 333 10.61 24.22 10.67
N ILE A 334 10.93 23.01 11.13
CA ILE A 334 10.31 22.41 12.30
C ILE A 334 10.79 23.14 13.56
N ALA A 335 9.84 23.67 14.35
CA ALA A 335 10.12 24.34 15.61
C ALA A 335 9.91 23.42 16.81
N GLN A 336 8.84 22.61 16.79
CA GLN A 336 8.48 21.71 17.88
C GLN A 336 7.92 20.40 17.31
N LEU A 337 8.04 19.33 18.09
CA LEU A 337 7.59 17.99 17.73
C LEU A 337 6.78 17.38 18.88
N GLY A 338 5.66 16.73 18.54
CA GLY A 338 4.91 15.84 19.43
C GLY A 338 5.54 14.45 19.51
N GLN A 339 4.94 13.53 20.26
CA GLN A 339 5.31 12.13 20.36
C GLN A 339 5.20 11.40 19.01
N ILE A 340 5.94 10.29 18.90
CA ILE A 340 5.87 9.41 17.73
C ILE A 340 4.64 8.53 17.85
N TRP A 341 3.78 8.62 16.85
CA TRP A 341 2.61 7.77 16.68
C TRP A 341 2.99 6.56 15.85
N ARG A 342 3.36 5.46 16.52
CA ARG A 342 3.49 4.17 15.85
C ARG A 342 2.11 3.53 15.82
N ILE A 343 1.70 3.03 14.66
CA ILE A 343 0.44 2.30 14.62
C ILE A 343 0.55 1.00 15.47
N GLU A 344 1.76 0.50 15.71
CA GLU A 344 2.04 -0.59 16.65
C GLU A 344 1.77 -0.25 18.13
N THR A 345 1.85 1.03 18.52
CA THR A 345 1.45 1.48 19.87
C THR A 345 -0.07 1.52 20.05
N ILE A 346 -0.84 1.42 18.98
CA ILE A 346 -2.23 1.00 19.09
C ILE A 346 -2.18 -0.50 19.38
N GLN A 347 -2.38 -0.91 20.64
CA GLN A 347 -2.50 -2.32 21.02
C GLN A 347 -3.72 -2.95 20.34
N ARG A 348 -3.53 -3.32 19.07
CA ARG A 348 -3.85 -4.57 18.40
C ARG A 348 -5.15 -5.27 18.85
N ASP A 349 -5.30 -5.73 20.08
CA ASP A 349 -6.51 -6.45 20.54
C ASP A 349 -7.77 -5.56 20.71
N GLN A 350 -7.65 -4.23 20.54
CA GLN A 350 -8.67 -3.28 21.03
C GLN A 350 -9.40 -2.49 19.93
N LEU A 351 -8.83 -2.39 18.71
CA LEU A 351 -9.36 -1.52 17.65
C LEU A 351 -10.78 -1.85 17.20
N LEU A 352 -11.11 -3.15 17.14
CA LEU A 352 -12.44 -3.63 16.74
C LEU A 352 -13.19 -4.34 17.89
N ALA A 353 -12.50 -4.68 18.98
CA ALA A 353 -13.07 -5.43 20.10
C ALA A 353 -13.30 -4.57 21.37
N ARG A 354 -12.71 -3.38 21.48
CA ARG A 354 -12.87 -2.44 22.61
C ARG A 354 -12.80 -0.96 22.17
N PRO A 355 -13.87 -0.43 21.54
CA PRO A 355 -13.96 0.96 21.08
C PRO A 355 -13.54 2.02 22.11
N GLU A 356 -13.78 1.81 23.41
CA GLU A 356 -13.38 2.68 24.53
C GLU A 356 -11.88 3.05 24.55
N LYS A 357 -11.00 2.10 24.22
CA LYS A 357 -9.54 2.33 24.26
C LYS A 357 -9.03 3.03 23.00
N SER A 358 -9.61 2.71 21.84
CA SER A 358 -9.36 3.44 20.60
C SER A 358 -9.83 4.90 20.71
N PHE A 359 -10.92 5.11 21.44
CA PHE A 359 -11.44 6.43 21.77
C PHE A 359 -10.45 7.26 22.61
N GLN A 360 -9.87 6.68 23.66
CA GLN A 360 -8.83 7.35 24.47
C GLN A 360 -7.61 7.77 23.66
N GLN A 361 -7.27 7.06 22.58
CA GLN A 361 -6.15 7.40 21.71
C GLN A 361 -6.46 8.62 20.84
N ILE A 362 -7.68 8.74 20.30
CA ILE A 362 -8.11 9.97 19.60
C ILE A 362 -8.00 11.15 20.56
N LEU A 363 -8.52 11.02 21.78
CA LEU A 363 -8.42 12.09 22.79
C LEU A 363 -6.97 12.46 23.12
N ALA A 364 -6.06 11.49 23.22
CA ALA A 364 -4.64 11.75 23.45
C ALA A 364 -4.02 12.54 22.29
N LEU A 365 -4.34 12.19 21.03
CA LEU A 365 -3.88 12.91 19.84
C LEU A 365 -4.41 14.35 19.80
N VAL A 366 -5.70 14.51 20.09
CA VAL A 366 -6.37 15.81 20.18
C VAL A 366 -5.71 16.69 21.26
N ARG A 367 -5.49 16.15 22.46
CA ARG A 367 -4.83 16.85 23.58
C ARG A 367 -3.40 17.25 23.27
N GLU A 368 -2.65 16.39 22.60
CA GLU A 368 -1.29 16.71 22.16
C GLU A 368 -1.27 17.83 21.11
N SER A 369 -2.17 17.76 20.14
CA SER A 369 -2.31 18.80 19.11
C SER A 369 -2.64 20.16 19.73
N LEU A 370 -3.51 20.18 20.76
CA LEU A 370 -3.80 21.37 21.55
C LEU A 370 -2.56 21.93 22.24
N LYS A 371 -1.74 21.07 22.86
CA LYS A 371 -0.50 21.51 23.53
C LYS A 371 0.47 22.16 22.54
N LEU A 372 0.65 21.56 21.37
CA LEU A 372 1.51 22.10 20.31
C LEU A 372 0.96 23.42 19.76
N ALA A 373 -0.36 23.54 19.60
CA ALA A 373 -1.00 24.77 19.10
C ALA A 373 -0.99 25.92 20.11
N LYS A 374 -1.26 25.64 21.39
CA LYS A 374 -1.31 26.62 22.49
C LYS A 374 0.05 27.27 22.81
N GLY A 375 1.16 26.74 22.29
CA GLY A 375 2.49 27.36 22.37
C GLY A 375 2.69 28.63 21.51
N SER A 376 1.61 29.26 21.03
CA SER A 376 1.58 30.42 20.14
C SER A 376 0.72 31.52 20.74
N SER A 377 1.03 32.80 20.50
CA SER A 377 -0.04 33.80 20.49
C SER A 377 -0.98 33.41 19.34
N MET A 378 -2.28 33.41 19.60
CA MET A 378 -3.32 32.82 18.76
C MET A 378 -3.60 33.65 17.49
N ASP A 379 -2.68 34.55 17.12
CA ASP A 379 -2.93 35.68 16.19
C ASP A 379 -2.56 35.39 14.73
N LEU A 380 -2.09 34.17 14.41
CA LEU A 380 -1.51 33.85 13.09
C LEU A 380 -2.39 33.00 12.16
N TYR A 381 -3.57 32.57 12.60
CA TYR A 381 -4.51 31.82 11.75
C TYR A 381 -5.74 32.68 11.39
N PRO A 382 -5.96 33.01 10.11
CA PRO A 382 -7.16 33.70 9.66
C PRO A 382 -8.41 32.79 9.55
N TYR A 383 -8.40 31.61 10.18
CA TYR A 383 -9.54 30.70 10.24
C TYR A 383 -10.17 30.75 11.63
N GLU A 384 -11.45 31.11 11.68
CA GLU A 384 -12.26 31.25 12.90
C GLU A 384 -12.54 29.90 13.62
N ASP A 385 -11.99 28.77 13.16
CA ASP A 385 -12.27 27.45 13.71
C ASP A 385 -11.00 26.57 13.86
N TYR A 386 -10.46 26.52 15.08
CA TYR A 386 -9.33 25.67 15.44
C TYR A 386 -9.64 24.16 15.32
N GLU A 387 -10.91 23.76 15.48
CA GLU A 387 -11.32 22.36 15.36
C GLU A 387 -11.17 21.86 13.92
N GLU A 388 -11.45 22.74 12.94
CA GLU A 388 -11.23 22.47 11.52
C GLU A 388 -9.73 22.28 11.23
N LEU A 389 -8.87 23.13 11.79
CA LEU A 389 -7.41 22.98 11.67
C LEU A 389 -6.96 21.61 12.16
N LEU A 390 -7.47 21.20 13.32
CA LEU A 390 -7.13 19.93 13.94
C LEU A 390 -7.60 18.75 13.10
N TRP A 391 -8.89 18.74 12.72
CA TRP A 391 -9.51 17.71 11.88
C TRP A 391 -8.72 17.50 10.59
N ARG A 392 -8.45 18.58 9.86
CA ARG A 392 -7.70 18.56 8.59
C ARG A 392 -6.27 18.05 8.77
N THR A 393 -5.62 18.37 9.90
CA THR A 393 -4.24 17.91 10.19
C THR A 393 -4.17 16.42 10.47
N VAL A 394 -5.07 15.90 11.30
CA VAL A 394 -5.04 14.48 11.70
C VAL A 394 -5.68 13.57 10.67
N THR A 395 -6.46 14.09 9.73
CA THR A 395 -7.05 13.33 8.62
C THR A 395 -6.39 13.58 7.27
N GLY A 396 -5.54 14.62 7.15
CA GLY A 396 -4.81 14.96 5.93
C GLY A 396 -5.68 15.42 4.77
N ASP A 397 -6.83 16.04 5.05
CA ASP A 397 -7.84 16.38 4.05
C ASP A 397 -8.27 15.17 3.19
N ALA A 398 -8.31 13.97 3.80
CA ALA A 398 -8.78 12.73 3.19
C ALA A 398 -10.31 12.74 3.00
N CYS A 399 -10.80 13.72 2.24
CA CYS A 399 -12.20 14.07 2.09
C CYS A 399 -12.95 13.14 1.11
N GLU A 400 -12.27 12.45 0.19
CA GLU A 400 -12.95 11.72 -0.89
C GLU A 400 -13.09 10.21 -0.65
N LEU A 401 -12.27 9.61 0.21
CA LEU A 401 -12.17 8.15 0.34
C LEU A 401 -13.07 7.51 1.39
N ILE A 402 -13.74 8.31 2.22
CA ILE A 402 -14.79 7.81 3.12
C ILE A 402 -16.08 7.68 2.28
N ALA A 403 -15.99 6.85 1.25
CA ALA A 403 -17.03 6.60 0.27
C ALA A 403 -18.28 6.06 0.98
N GLY A 404 -19.24 6.95 1.21
CA GLY A 404 -20.57 6.61 1.73
C GLY A 404 -21.04 7.42 2.94
N HIS A 405 -20.24 8.30 3.56
CA HIS A 405 -20.70 9.12 4.68
C HIS A 405 -20.47 10.63 4.43
N SER A 406 -21.41 11.44 4.92
CA SER A 406 -21.30 12.90 4.89
C SER A 406 -20.12 13.32 5.78
N LEU A 407 -19.06 13.89 5.18
CA LEU A 407 -17.92 14.48 5.90
C LEU A 407 -18.34 15.36 7.10
N PRO A 408 -19.39 16.21 6.97
CA PRO A 408 -19.97 16.93 8.10
C PRO A 408 -20.30 16.05 9.31
N LYS A 409 -20.81 14.82 9.12
CA LYS A 409 -21.17 13.93 10.23
C LYS A 409 -19.94 13.39 10.94
N LEU A 410 -18.93 12.95 10.21
CA LEU A 410 -17.67 12.48 10.80
C LEU A 410 -16.94 13.59 11.53
N ARG A 411 -16.95 14.80 10.95
CA ARG A 411 -16.43 15.99 11.61
C ARG A 411 -17.21 16.31 12.88
N ALA A 412 -18.55 16.29 12.82
CA ALA A 412 -19.38 16.55 14.00
C ALA A 412 -19.08 15.53 15.11
N THR A 413 -18.97 14.24 14.78
CA THR A 413 -18.53 13.22 15.75
C THR A 413 -17.15 13.60 16.30
N PHE A 414 -16.13 13.88 15.48
CA PHE A 414 -14.80 14.28 15.95
C PHE A 414 -14.80 15.52 16.86
N CYS A 415 -15.56 16.56 16.51
CA CYS A 415 -15.72 17.79 17.31
C CYS A 415 -16.42 17.50 18.65
N LYS A 416 -17.48 16.69 18.67
CA LYS A 416 -18.10 16.23 19.93
C LYS A 416 -17.04 15.59 20.83
N LEU A 417 -16.23 14.68 20.28
CA LEU A 417 -15.18 13.99 21.03
C LEU A 417 -14.09 14.96 21.53
N HIS A 418 -13.77 16.01 20.77
CA HIS A 418 -12.82 17.04 21.19
C HIS A 418 -13.26 17.79 22.45
N THR A 419 -14.56 18.06 22.57
CA THR A 419 -15.14 18.84 23.69
C THR A 419 -15.34 18.04 24.97
N THR A 420 -15.20 16.71 24.93
CA THR A 420 -15.45 15.86 26.10
C THR A 420 -14.23 15.76 27.01
N ASP A 421 -14.34 16.31 28.22
CA ASP A 421 -13.30 16.22 29.25
C ASP A 421 -13.21 14.84 29.91
N SER A 422 -14.28 14.03 29.83
CA SER A 422 -14.40 12.70 30.44
C SER A 422 -14.09 11.54 29.49
N VAL A 423 -13.84 10.36 30.07
CA VAL A 423 -13.79 9.09 29.34
C VAL A 423 -15.22 8.72 28.95
N VAL A 424 -15.59 8.90 27.68
CA VAL A 424 -16.85 8.39 27.12
C VAL A 424 -16.73 6.88 26.97
N MET A 425 -17.68 6.15 27.56
CA MET A 425 -17.77 4.70 27.43
C MET A 425 -18.54 4.32 26.15
N ASP A 426 -18.29 3.13 25.60
CA ASP A 426 -18.87 2.75 24.29
C ASP A 426 -20.41 2.67 24.32
N ASP A 427 -20.97 2.27 25.45
CA ASP A 427 -22.41 2.20 25.72
C ASP A 427 -23.08 3.57 25.84
N GLU A 428 -22.32 4.65 26.00
CA GLU A 428 -22.82 6.03 26.03
C GLU A 428 -22.90 6.66 24.63
N LEU A 429 -22.28 6.05 23.62
CA LEU A 429 -22.33 6.52 22.23
C LEU A 429 -23.53 5.95 21.50
N ASP A 430 -24.20 6.80 20.72
CA ASP A 430 -25.22 6.33 19.80
C ASP A 430 -24.59 5.42 18.71
N PRO A 431 -25.39 4.51 18.10
CA PRO A 431 -24.86 3.58 17.11
C PRO A 431 -24.19 4.23 15.90
N GLU A 432 -24.59 5.45 15.52
CA GLU A 432 -24.04 6.19 14.38
C GLU A 432 -22.66 6.76 14.72
N ASP A 433 -22.50 7.38 15.90
CA ASP A 433 -21.23 7.88 16.40
C ASP A 433 -20.22 6.73 16.61
N ARG A 434 -20.67 5.55 17.08
CA ARG A 434 -19.82 4.35 17.18
C ARG A 434 -19.28 3.91 15.82
N GLU A 435 -20.11 3.92 14.78
CA GLU A 435 -19.68 3.59 13.42
C GLU A 435 -18.72 4.65 12.86
N ASN A 436 -18.99 5.93 13.13
CA ASN A 436 -18.18 7.06 12.69
C ASN A 436 -16.78 7.04 13.32
N VAL A 437 -16.65 6.65 14.59
CA VAL A 437 -15.35 6.52 15.28
C VAL A 437 -14.41 5.57 14.55
N GLY A 438 -14.91 4.41 14.08
CA GLY A 438 -14.11 3.47 13.30
C GLY A 438 -13.54 4.09 12.01
N LYS A 439 -14.34 4.94 11.35
CA LYS A 439 -13.95 5.65 10.11
C LYS A 439 -12.97 6.79 10.38
N ILE A 440 -13.12 7.48 11.51
CA ILE A 440 -12.18 8.52 11.97
C ILE A 440 -10.83 7.89 12.29
N LEU A 441 -10.81 6.78 13.05
CA LEU A 441 -9.59 6.03 13.35
C LEU A 441 -8.88 5.56 12.08
N TYR A 442 -9.65 5.19 11.05
CA TYR A 442 -9.09 4.88 9.74
C TYR A 442 -8.37 6.09 9.13
N ALA A 443 -9.04 7.25 9.03
CA ALA A 443 -8.44 8.46 8.47
C ALA A 443 -7.20 8.90 9.27
N VAL A 444 -7.29 8.85 10.60
CA VAL A 444 -6.18 9.15 11.52
C VAL A 444 -5.06 8.13 11.42
N GLY A 445 -5.34 6.83 11.32
CA GLY A 445 -4.33 5.79 11.18
C GLY A 445 -3.54 5.91 9.87
N ARG A 446 -4.22 6.29 8.77
CA ARG A 446 -3.58 6.59 7.48
C ARG A 446 -2.63 7.78 7.60
N MET A 447 -3.08 8.81 8.29
CA MET A 447 -2.33 10.05 8.40
C MET A 447 -1.22 9.92 9.44
N MET A 448 -1.50 9.47 10.65
CA MET A 448 -0.56 9.49 11.77
C MET A 448 0.38 8.28 11.82
N GLY A 449 0.23 7.32 10.91
CA GLY A 449 1.04 6.11 10.88
C GLY A 449 2.53 6.38 10.76
N ASN A 450 3.31 5.88 11.73
CA ASN A 450 4.76 6.08 11.84
C ASN A 450 5.20 7.54 11.68
N SER A 451 4.37 8.45 12.22
CA SER A 451 4.52 9.90 12.05
C SER A 451 4.40 10.60 13.40
N ARG A 452 4.64 11.91 13.44
CA ARG A 452 4.47 12.73 14.65
C ARG A 452 3.99 14.12 14.29
N LEU A 453 3.18 14.71 15.17
CA LEU A 453 2.74 16.09 15.02
C LEU A 453 3.96 17.02 15.09
N CYS A 454 3.90 18.13 14.35
CA CYS A 454 4.89 19.18 14.41
C CYS A 454 4.25 20.55 14.41
N ARG A 455 5.01 21.53 14.91
CA ARG A 455 4.76 22.94 14.69
C ARG A 455 5.94 23.55 13.97
N THR A 456 5.68 24.37 12.96
CA THR A 456 6.72 25.10 12.22
C THR A 456 7.08 26.42 12.92
N LEU A 457 8.21 27.03 12.54
CA LEU A 457 8.60 28.36 13.06
C LEU A 457 7.56 29.45 12.71
N ALA A 458 6.81 29.27 11.62
CA ALA A 458 5.71 30.14 11.24
C ALA A 458 4.41 29.87 12.03
N GLY A 459 4.45 29.02 13.06
CA GLY A 459 3.29 28.68 13.89
C GLY A 459 2.33 27.65 13.28
N ARG A 460 2.60 27.14 12.08
CA ARG A 460 1.70 26.19 11.40
C ARG A 460 1.77 24.80 12.00
N LEU A 461 0.61 24.17 12.15
CA LEU A 461 0.48 22.79 12.58
C LEU A 461 0.66 21.86 11.37
N GLY A 462 1.29 20.72 11.60
CA GLY A 462 1.46 19.70 10.58
C GLY A 462 1.82 18.37 11.20
N VAL A 463 2.12 17.42 10.32
CA VAL A 463 2.57 16.10 10.71
C VAL A 463 3.73 15.69 9.81
N VAL A 464 4.77 15.15 10.43
CA VAL A 464 6.06 14.82 9.83
C VAL A 464 6.44 13.36 10.13
N PRO A 465 7.41 12.78 9.40
CA PRO A 465 7.89 11.43 9.67
C PRO A 465 8.40 11.26 11.11
N ALA A 466 8.30 10.05 11.66
CA ALA A 466 8.76 9.75 13.03
C ALA A 466 10.21 10.17 13.30
N GLY A 467 11.10 9.98 12.31
CA GLY A 467 12.52 10.30 12.37
C GLY A 467 12.87 11.80 12.22
N ALA A 468 11.86 12.68 12.09
CA ALA A 468 12.07 14.12 11.97
C ALA A 468 12.62 14.75 13.26
N ARG A 469 13.40 15.82 13.11
CA ARG A 469 14.07 16.56 14.20
C ARG A 469 13.76 18.06 14.15
N VAL A 470 13.82 18.69 15.31
CA VAL A 470 13.69 20.16 15.40
C VAL A 470 14.82 20.83 14.60
N GLY A 471 14.49 21.87 13.85
CA GLY A 471 15.41 22.61 12.98
C GLY A 471 15.50 22.10 11.54
N GLU A 472 14.94 20.92 11.24
CA GLU A 472 14.91 20.40 9.86
C GLU A 472 14.01 21.23 8.94
N GLU A 473 14.34 21.19 7.65
CA GLU A 473 13.70 22.02 6.63
C GLU A 473 12.50 21.31 6.03
N ILE A 474 11.44 22.08 5.77
CA ILE A 474 10.25 21.64 5.06
C ILE A 474 10.32 22.23 3.67
N ALA A 475 10.15 21.39 2.65
CA ALA A 475 10.32 21.78 1.27
C ALA A 475 9.15 21.31 0.40
N ALA A 476 8.76 22.14 -0.56
CA ALA A 476 7.91 21.77 -1.67
C ALA A 476 8.78 21.37 -2.86
N LEU A 477 8.88 20.07 -3.14
CA LEU A 477 9.61 19.56 -4.31
C LEU A 477 8.73 19.66 -5.55
N TRP A 478 9.28 20.15 -6.67
CA TRP A 478 8.49 20.40 -7.88
C TRP A 478 7.89 19.09 -8.44
N GLY A 479 6.58 19.10 -8.70
CA GLY A 479 5.81 17.94 -9.14
C GLY A 479 5.30 17.05 -8.01
N ALA A 480 5.78 17.23 -6.77
CA ALA A 480 5.35 16.41 -5.65
C ALA A 480 3.95 16.80 -5.14
N CYS A 481 3.16 15.80 -4.78
CA CYS A 481 1.88 15.98 -4.11
C CYS A 481 2.08 16.47 -2.67
N ASN A 482 3.06 15.91 -1.97
CA ASN A 482 3.32 16.17 -0.56
C ASN A 482 4.50 17.13 -0.35
N LEU A 483 4.54 17.76 0.82
CA LEU A 483 5.76 18.44 1.29
C LEU A 483 6.77 17.39 1.75
N SER A 484 8.03 17.78 1.87
CA SER A 484 9.12 16.90 2.26
C SER A 484 9.90 17.47 3.43
N VAL A 485 10.28 16.62 4.38
CA VAL A 485 11.25 16.97 5.42
C VAL A 485 12.65 16.63 4.92
N LEU A 486 13.52 17.64 4.92
CA LEU A 486 14.90 17.55 4.46
C LEU A 486 15.85 17.85 5.62
N ARG A 487 16.83 16.96 5.83
CA ARG A 487 17.92 17.15 6.77
C ARG A 487 19.16 17.60 6.01
N ARG A 488 19.66 18.79 6.33
CA ARG A 488 20.88 19.31 5.70
C ARG A 488 22.09 18.44 6.08
N SER A 489 22.94 18.12 5.11
CA SER A 489 24.22 17.45 5.34
C SER A 489 25.22 18.46 5.90
N GLU A 490 25.89 18.12 7.00
CA GLU A 490 26.91 18.98 7.63
C GLU A 490 28.21 19.04 6.81
N GLU A 491 28.55 17.95 6.13
CA GLU A 491 29.78 17.84 5.32
C GLU A 491 29.63 18.42 3.90
N GLY A 492 28.42 18.86 3.53
CA GLY A 492 28.08 19.19 2.14
C GLY A 492 28.17 17.96 1.23
N ILE A 493 28.04 18.17 -0.08
CA ILE A 493 28.38 17.16 -1.09
C ILE A 493 29.58 17.72 -1.84
N GLN A 494 30.68 16.95 -1.87
CA GLN A 494 31.91 17.37 -2.55
C GLN A 494 31.60 17.86 -3.97
N ASN A 495 32.07 19.07 -4.29
CA ASN A 495 31.92 19.72 -5.60
C ASN A 495 30.48 20.07 -6.05
N LEU A 496 29.44 19.83 -5.22
CA LEU A 496 28.04 20.13 -5.54
C LEU A 496 27.37 21.09 -4.53
N GLY A 497 28.05 21.41 -3.43
CA GLY A 497 27.57 22.38 -2.44
C GLY A 497 26.69 21.75 -1.36
N MET A 498 25.51 22.30 -1.14
CA MET A 498 24.61 21.90 -0.04
C MET A 498 23.94 20.56 -0.34
N GLY A 499 24.17 19.56 0.51
CA GLY A 499 23.49 18.27 0.44
C GLY A 499 22.28 18.18 1.37
N TYR A 500 21.31 17.37 0.99
CA TYR A 500 20.14 17.05 1.81
C TYR A 500 19.92 15.54 1.87
N ARG A 501 19.63 15.05 3.07
CA ARG A 501 19.05 13.72 3.29
C ARG A 501 17.53 13.87 3.34
N PHE A 502 16.84 13.05 2.55
CA PHE A 502 15.38 12.97 2.59
C PHE A 502 14.96 12.23 3.86
N VAL A 503 14.13 12.84 4.70
CA VAL A 503 13.63 12.23 5.94
C VAL A 503 12.28 11.56 5.70
N GLY A 504 11.46 12.14 4.82
CA GLY A 504 10.15 11.61 4.45
C GLY A 504 9.16 12.71 4.11
N SER A 505 8.01 12.29 3.60
CA SER A 505 6.94 13.21 3.22
C SER A 505 6.15 13.68 4.42
N CYS A 506 5.71 14.93 4.38
CA CYS A 506 4.97 15.59 5.45
C CYS A 506 3.76 16.35 4.92
N TYR A 507 2.91 16.73 5.86
CA TYR A 507 1.76 17.59 5.64
C TYR A 507 1.86 18.76 6.61
N VAL A 508 1.81 19.97 6.08
CA VAL A 508 1.74 21.20 6.86
C VAL A 508 0.73 22.09 6.17
N GLN A 509 -0.14 22.72 6.96
CA GLN A 509 -1.17 23.60 6.44
C GLN A 509 -0.64 24.91 5.86
#